data_AF-R7S8R9-F1
#
_entry.id   AF-R7S8R9-F1
#
_cell.length_a   1.000
_cell.length_b   1.000
_cell.length_c   1.000
_cell.angle_alpha   90.00
_cell.angle_beta   90.00
_cell.angle_gamma   90.00
#
_symmetry.space_group_name_H-M   'P 1'
#
loop_
_entity.id
_entity.type
_entity.pdbx_description
1 polymer ?
#
loop_
_entity_poly.entity_id
_entity_poly.type
_entity_poly.pdbx_seq_one_letter_code
_entity_poly.pdbx_strand_id
1 'polypeptide(L)'
;MKDIFDGMVLRRFLGPDGLRFLDAPLGELRLVFSLSADGFNPYQMKEAKHSVTSTAMYMVCLSLPPHLRYLPENMYLAGVIPGPTKPSTEQINHFL
;
A
#
# COMPACT_ATOMS: atom_id res chain seq x y z
N MET A 1 -8.39 -0.28 -22.26
CA MET A 1 -8.22 -0.50 -20.82
C MET A 1 -8.52 0.82 -20.14
N LYS A 2 -9.57 0.89 -19.32
CA LYS A 2 -10.02 2.10 -18.61
C LYS A 2 -9.62 2.09 -17.15
N ASP A 3 -9.51 0.89 -16.56
CA ASP A 3 -9.16 0.70 -15.16
C ASP A 3 -8.24 -0.51 -14.97
N ILE A 4 -7.57 -0.60 -13.82
CA ILE A 4 -6.75 -1.77 -13.45
C ILE A 4 -7.59 -3.06 -13.40
N PHE A 5 -8.87 -2.96 -13.03
CA PHE A 5 -9.78 -4.11 -13.03
C PHE A 5 -10.10 -4.66 -14.43
N ASP A 6 -9.77 -3.94 -15.51
CA ASP A 6 -9.84 -4.50 -16.86
C ASP A 6 -8.68 -5.46 -17.16
N GLY A 7 -7.62 -5.42 -16.34
CA GLY A 7 -6.42 -6.23 -16.47
C GLY A 7 -6.69 -7.71 -16.26
N MET A 8 -5.98 -8.55 -17.03
CA MET A 8 -6.17 -10.00 -17.01
C MET A 8 -5.98 -10.61 -15.63
N VAL A 9 -4.98 -10.14 -14.88
CA VAL A 9 -4.62 -10.67 -13.56
C VAL A 9 -5.80 -10.53 -12.60
N LEU A 10 -6.33 -9.33 -12.40
CA LEU A 10 -7.44 -9.11 -11.46
C LEU A 10 -8.73 -9.79 -11.91
N ARG A 11 -9.02 -9.85 -13.22
CA ARG A 11 -10.22 -10.51 -13.74
C ARG A 11 -10.24 -12.02 -13.58
N ARG A 12 -9.05 -12.64 -13.57
CA ARG A 12 -8.89 -14.10 -13.53
C ARG A 12 -8.28 -14.61 -12.23
N PHE A 13 -8.03 -13.72 -11.26
CA PHE A 13 -7.51 -14.11 -9.97
C PHE A 13 -8.54 -15.00 -9.27
N LEU A 14 -8.14 -16.24 -8.95
CA LEU A 14 -9.00 -17.22 -8.29
C LEU A 14 -8.71 -17.23 -6.78
N GLY A 15 -9.76 -17.37 -5.99
CA GLY A 15 -9.65 -17.62 -4.57
C GLY A 15 -9.31 -19.09 -4.26
N PRO A 16 -9.11 -19.43 -2.98
CA PRO A 16 -8.89 -20.81 -2.54
C PRO A 16 -10.04 -21.78 -2.88
N ASP A 17 -11.23 -21.25 -3.12
CA ASP A 17 -12.44 -21.97 -3.55
C ASP A 17 -12.46 -22.26 -5.07
N GLY A 18 -11.47 -21.79 -5.83
CA GLY A 18 -11.42 -21.90 -7.28
C GLY A 18 -12.38 -20.95 -8.02
N LEU A 19 -13.10 -20.09 -7.31
CA LEU A 19 -13.97 -19.06 -7.88
C LEU A 19 -13.19 -17.75 -8.08
N ARG A 20 -13.72 -16.83 -8.89
CA ARG A 20 -13.07 -15.52 -9.05
C ARG A 20 -13.05 -14.81 -7.71
N PHE A 21 -11.87 -14.37 -7.29
CA PHE A 21 -11.69 -13.75 -5.98
C PHE A 21 -12.61 -12.55 -5.80
N LEU A 22 -12.74 -11.67 -6.79
CA LEU A 22 -13.58 -10.47 -6.67
C LEU A 22 -15.09 -10.73 -6.75
N ASP A 23 -15.52 -11.96 -7.07
CA ASP A 23 -16.91 -12.37 -6.95
C ASP A 23 -17.18 -12.80 -5.49
N ALA A 24 -17.18 -11.82 -4.58
CA ALA A 24 -17.37 -12.09 -3.16
C ALA A 24 -18.81 -12.60 -2.88
N PRO A 25 -18.99 -13.62 -2.02
CA PRO A 25 -20.31 -14.07 -1.59
C PRO A 25 -21.01 -13.00 -0.72
N LEU A 26 -22.32 -13.16 -0.54
CA LEU A 26 -23.09 -12.26 0.31
C LEU A 26 -22.54 -12.29 1.76
N GLY A 27 -22.24 -11.12 2.30
CA GLY A 27 -21.69 -10.97 3.66
C GLY A 27 -20.16 -10.94 3.72
N GLU A 28 -19.45 -11.09 2.59
CA GLU A 28 -17.99 -10.97 2.53
C GLU A 28 -17.58 -9.73 1.72
N LEU A 29 -16.61 -8.96 2.22
CA LEU A 29 -16.01 -7.86 1.49
C LEU A 29 -14.58 -8.22 1.09
N ARG A 30 -14.33 -8.27 -0.22
CA ARG A 30 -12.99 -8.49 -0.77
C ARG A 30 -12.50 -7.21 -1.44
N LEU A 31 -11.35 -6.72 -1.02
CA LEU A 31 -10.78 -5.46 -1.47
C LEU A 31 -9.43 -5.70 -2.16
N VAL A 32 -9.11 -4.82 -3.11
CA VAL A 32 -7.77 -4.76 -3.72
C VAL A 32 -7.10 -3.50 -3.25
N PHE A 33 -5.87 -3.62 -2.74
CA PHE A 33 -5.03 -2.50 -2.37
C PHE A 33 -3.77 -2.48 -3.22
N SER A 34 -3.33 -1.27 -3.59
CA SER A 34 -1.95 -1.05 -4.00
C SER A 34 -1.13 -0.73 -2.76
N LEU A 35 0.04 -1.35 -2.62
CA LEU A 35 1.04 -1.01 -1.62
C LEU A 35 2.18 -0.28 -2.32
N SER A 36 2.54 0.90 -1.83
CA SER A 36 3.67 1.70 -2.30
C SER A 36 4.58 2.02 -1.12
N ALA A 37 5.89 2.00 -1.31
CA ALA A 37 6.86 2.39 -0.30
C ALA A 37 7.88 3.36 -0.93
N ASP A 38 8.08 4.51 -0.31
CA ASP A 38 9.00 5.53 -0.82
C ASP A 38 9.84 6.17 0.29
N GLY A 39 11.11 6.41 -0.03
CA GLY A 39 12.11 6.98 0.86
C GLY A 39 12.22 8.48 0.68
N PHE A 40 12.07 9.25 1.75
CA PHE A 40 12.18 10.70 1.74
C PHE A 40 13.08 11.20 2.86
N ASN A 41 13.64 12.40 2.68
CA ASN A 41 14.32 13.10 3.77
C ASN A 41 13.27 13.83 4.62
N PRO A 42 13.03 13.43 5.88
CA PRO A 42 12.01 14.05 6.73
C PRO A 42 12.30 15.52 7.06
N TYR A 43 13.56 15.97 6.94
CA TYR A 43 14.00 17.33 7.22
C TYR A 43 14.05 18.23 5.97
N GLN A 44 13.63 17.71 4.80
CA GLN A 44 13.73 18.42 3.51
C GLN A 44 15.20 18.78 3.18
N MET A 45 15.47 19.57 2.13
CA MET A 45 16.84 19.97 1.73
C MET A 45 17.54 20.94 2.72
N LYS A 46 17.16 20.96 4.00
CA LYS A 46 17.65 21.94 4.98
C LYS A 46 18.86 21.51 5.80
N GLU A 47 19.33 20.27 5.67
CA GLU A 47 20.41 19.75 6.49
C GLU A 47 21.74 19.68 5.72
N ALA A 48 22.64 20.60 6.05
CA ALA A 48 24.05 20.50 5.71
C ALA A 48 24.64 19.25 6.39
N LYS A 49 25.10 18.28 5.57
CA LYS A 49 25.99 17.15 5.92
C LYS A 49 25.39 15.90 6.59
N HIS A 50 24.08 15.80 6.84
CA HIS A 50 23.46 14.56 7.32
C HIS A 50 22.44 13.99 6.32
N SER A 51 22.75 12.81 5.75
CA SER A 51 21.84 12.03 4.90
C SER A 51 20.93 11.16 5.78
N VAL A 52 19.76 11.68 6.15
CA VAL A 52 18.72 10.90 6.84
C VAL A 52 17.60 10.57 5.84
N THR A 53 17.27 9.28 5.72
CA THR A 53 16.19 8.78 4.85
C THR A 53 15.18 8.01 5.68
N SER A 54 13.93 8.41 5.67
CA SER A 54 12.81 7.65 6.24
C SER A 54 11.96 7.08 5.11
N THR A 55 11.45 5.87 5.26
CA THR A 55 10.57 5.24 4.25
C THR A 55 9.16 5.20 4.76
N ALA A 56 8.21 5.79 4.03
CA ALA A 56 6.79 5.62 4.31
C ALA A 56 6.19 4.55 3.40
N MET A 57 5.27 3.77 3.95
CA MET A 57 4.48 2.76 3.25
C MET A 57 3.03 3.22 3.20
N TYR A 58 2.50 3.35 1.99
CA TYR A 58 1.14 3.80 1.73
C TYR A 58 0.34 2.68 1.08
N MET A 59 -0.92 2.55 1.49
CA MET A 59 -1.89 1.72 0.80
C MET A 59 -2.99 2.56 0.18
N VAL A 60 -3.41 2.18 -1.01
CA VAL A 60 -4.52 2.81 -1.74
C VAL A 60 -5.57 1.75 -2.05
N CYS A 61 -6.81 1.98 -1.60
CA CYS A 61 -7.93 1.09 -1.89
C CYS A 61 -8.33 1.22 -3.37
N LEU A 62 -7.92 0.26 -4.19
CA LEU A 62 -8.21 0.26 -5.62
C LEU A 62 -9.68 -0.05 -5.91
N SER A 63 -10.40 -0.69 -4.97
CA SER A 63 -11.85 -0.95 -5.09
C SER A 63 -12.72 0.32 -5.04
N LEU A 64 -12.16 1.49 -4.68
CA LEU A 64 -12.84 2.77 -4.82
C LEU A 64 -12.96 3.22 -6.28
N PRO A 65 -13.94 4.06 -6.63
CA PRO A 65 -13.99 4.75 -7.92
C PRO A 65 -12.68 5.46 -8.25
N PRO A 66 -12.20 5.46 -9.52
CA PRO A 66 -10.86 5.92 -9.87
C PRO A 66 -10.50 7.32 -9.39
N HIS A 67 -11.47 8.24 -9.44
CA HIS A 67 -11.29 9.63 -9.04
C HIS A 67 -11.21 9.85 -7.52
N LEU A 68 -11.52 8.83 -6.70
CA LEU A 68 -11.46 8.91 -5.24
C LEU A 68 -10.20 8.27 -4.64
N ARG A 69 -9.55 7.34 -5.37
CA ARG A 69 -8.47 6.49 -4.85
C ARG A 69 -7.31 7.26 -4.22
N TYR A 70 -6.86 8.32 -4.88
CA TYR A 70 -5.67 9.09 -4.50
C TYR A 70 -5.99 10.42 -3.81
N LEU A 71 -7.23 10.60 -3.37
CA LEU A 71 -7.55 11.72 -2.48
C LEU A 71 -6.83 11.49 -1.14
N PRO A 72 -6.22 12.53 -0.52
CA PRO A 72 -5.47 12.38 0.73
C PRO A 72 -6.25 11.65 1.83
N GLU A 73 -7.56 11.88 1.95
CA GLU A 73 -8.46 11.24 2.91
C GLU A 73 -8.70 9.74 2.67
N ASN A 74 -8.43 9.24 1.46
CA ASN A 74 -8.60 7.83 1.07
C ASN A 74 -7.27 7.07 1.00
N MET A 75 -6.15 7.75 1.26
CA MET A 75 -4.84 7.12 1.36
C MET A 75 -4.58 6.68 2.80
N TYR A 76 -4.11 5.43 2.95
CA TYR A 76 -3.80 4.86 4.25
C TYR A 76 -2.28 4.81 4.45
N LEU A 77 -1.76 5.51 5.45
CA LEU A 77 -0.38 5.35 5.88
C LEU A 77 -0.25 4.05 6.68
N ALA A 78 0.29 3.02 6.04
CA ALA A 78 0.42 1.68 6.61
C ALA A 78 1.61 1.55 7.57
N GLY A 79 2.63 2.39 7.41
CA GLY A 79 3.75 2.43 8.34
C GLY A 79 4.85 3.39 7.92
N VAL A 80 5.76 3.64 8.85
CA VAL A 80 6.96 4.44 8.62
C VAL A 80 8.15 3.69 9.19
N ILE A 81 9.16 3.50 8.35
CA ILE A 81 10.46 2.95 8.72
C ILE A 81 11.38 4.15 8.96
N PRO A 82 11.75 4.44 10.22
CA PRO A 82 12.65 5.55 10.50
C PRO A 82 14.06 5.21 10.01
N GLY A 83 14.73 6.21 9.41
CA GLY A 83 16.17 6.15 9.16
C GLY A 83 17.00 6.60 10.36
N PRO A 84 18.35 6.66 10.20
CA PRO A 84 19.13 6.39 8.99
C PRO A 84 19.58 4.93 8.85
N THR A 85 19.49 4.13 9.90
CA THR A 85 19.84 2.71 9.89
C THR A 85 18.61 1.84 9.66
N LYS A 86 18.78 0.74 8.93
CA LYS A 86 17.71 -0.25 8.74
C LYS A 86 17.25 -0.77 10.12
N PRO A 87 15.94 -0.72 10.44
CA PRO A 87 15.46 -1.30 11.69
C PRO A 87 15.66 -2.82 11.71
N SER A 88 15.87 -3.36 12.90
CA SER A 88 15.97 -4.80 13.13
C SER A 88 14.64 -5.50 12.83
N THR A 89 14.68 -6.82 12.64
CA THR A 89 13.48 -7.63 12.44
C THR A 89 12.48 -7.46 13.59
N GLU A 90 12.96 -7.38 14.83
CA GLU A 90 12.12 -7.14 16.02
C GLU A 90 11.45 -5.76 15.98
N GLN A 91 12.16 -4.74 15.52
CA GLN A 91 11.61 -3.38 15.39
C GLN A 91 10.54 -3.29 14.29
N ILE A 92 10.64 -4.10 13.23
CA ILE A 92 9.65 -4.16 12.16
C ILE A 92 8.45 -5.02 12.57
N ASN A 93 8.70 -6.12 13.28
CA ASN A 93 7.71 -7.15 13.60
C ASN A 93 7.38 -7.18 15.11
N HIS A 94 7.16 -6.02 15.73
CA HIS A 94 6.99 -5.91 17.19
C HIS A 94 5.79 -6.74 17.75
N PHE A 95 4.93 -7.26 16.89
CA PHE A 95 3.74 -8.04 17.25
C PHE A 95 3.73 -9.49 16.76
N LEU A 96 4.86 -10.00 16.23
CA LEU A 96 5.02 -11.41 15.84
C LEU A 96 5.91 -12.17 16.83
#